data_AF-A0A0R2U9J0-F1
#
_entry.id   AF-A0A0R2U9J0-F1
#
_cell.length_a   1.000
_cell.length_b   1.000
_cell.length_c   1.000
_cell.angle_alpha   90.00
_cell.angle_beta   90.00
_cell.angle_gamma   90.00
#
_symmetry.space_group_name_H-M   'P 1'
#
loop_
_entity.id
_entity.type
_entity.pdbx_description
1 polymer ?
#
loop_
_entity_poly.entity_id
_entity_poly.type
_entity_poly.pdbx_seq_one_letter_code
_entity_poly.pdbx_strand_id
1 'polypeptide(L)'
;MHLEHLNLNVNSIENTLAFYRAAFPHWIIRDSGEDEGENSKWVHFGDDWQFLTFNQNSGVELRIKKDGHHGFGHMGYVVRALDALVMRLKGAGFEGHHYGAQNP
;
A
#
# COMPACT_ATOMS: atom_id res chain seq x y z
N MET A 1 7.82 21.58 0.17
CA MET A 1 7.90 20.42 -0.74
C MET A 1 6.98 19.34 -0.17
N HIS A 2 6.13 18.73 -1.00
CA HIS A 2 5.13 17.72 -0.61
C HIS A 2 5.29 16.51 -1.54
N LEU A 3 5.28 15.30 -0.98
CA LEU A 3 5.24 14.06 -1.77
C LEU A 3 3.77 13.69 -1.98
N GLU A 4 3.29 13.82 -3.21
CA GLU A 4 1.87 13.59 -3.51
C GLU A 4 1.54 12.10 -3.59
N HIS A 5 2.33 11.31 -4.32
CA HIS A 5 2.07 9.90 -4.50
C HIS A 5 3.33 9.07 -4.76
N LEU A 6 3.17 7.75 -4.56
CA LEU A 6 4.12 6.73 -4.98
C LEU A 6 3.41 5.72 -5.88
N ASN A 7 4.09 5.30 -6.93
CA ASN A 7 3.61 4.30 -7.86
C ASN A 7 4.28 2.95 -7.55
N LEU A 8 3.46 1.93 -7.30
CA LEU A 8 3.86 0.62 -6.82
C LEU A 8 3.29 -0.48 -7.72
N ASN A 9 4.14 -1.40 -8.14
CA ASN A 9 3.68 -2.66 -8.74
C ASN A 9 3.29 -3.63 -7.61
N VAL A 10 2.15 -4.29 -7.75
CA VAL A 10 1.59 -5.23 -6.76
C VAL A 10 1.15 -6.55 -7.40
N ASN A 11 1.16 -7.63 -6.62
CA ASN A 11 0.69 -8.93 -7.07
C ASN A 11 -0.85 -9.01 -7.13
N SER A 12 -1.54 -8.35 -6.20
CA SER A 12 -3.01 -8.28 -6.16
C SER A 12 -3.45 -6.94 -5.60
N ILE A 13 -4.13 -6.15 -6.43
CA ILE A 13 -4.79 -4.89 -6.07
C ILE A 13 -5.85 -5.17 -5.00
N GLU A 14 -6.58 -6.27 -5.08
CA GLU A 14 -7.62 -6.61 -4.10
C GLU A 14 -7.03 -6.79 -2.70
N ASN A 15 -5.96 -7.59 -2.58
CA ASN A 15 -5.27 -7.81 -1.30
C ASN A 15 -4.61 -6.52 -0.80
N THR A 16 -4.01 -5.74 -1.70
CA THR A 16 -3.42 -4.45 -1.36
C THR A 16 -4.48 -3.46 -0.86
N LEU A 17 -5.63 -3.37 -1.52
CA LEU A 17 -6.75 -2.54 -1.08
C LEU A 17 -7.33 -3.01 0.25
N ALA A 18 -7.43 -4.32 0.49
CA ALA A 18 -7.87 -4.85 1.77
C ALA A 18 -6.97 -4.35 2.92
N PHE A 19 -5.66 -4.37 2.74
CA PHE A 19 -4.70 -3.83 3.70
C PHE A 19 -4.88 -2.33 3.92
N TYR A 20 -4.83 -1.54 2.85
CA TYR A 20 -4.84 -0.07 2.97
C TYR A 20 -6.20 0.48 3.40
N ARG A 21 -7.32 -0.17 3.07
CA ARG A 21 -8.65 0.19 3.61
C ARG A 21 -8.73 -0.06 5.12
N ALA A 22 -8.13 -1.15 5.60
CA ALA A 22 -8.05 -1.40 7.04
C ALA A 22 -7.13 -0.38 7.75
N ALA A 23 -5.97 -0.08 7.16
CA ALA A 23 -5.05 0.92 7.70
C ALA A 23 -5.65 2.34 7.71
N PHE A 24 -6.19 2.78 6.58
CA PHE A 24 -6.67 4.14 6.31
C PHE A 24 -8.12 4.12 5.78
N PRO A 25 -9.11 3.94 6.67
CA PRO A 25 -10.51 3.75 6.26
C PRO A 25 -11.17 4.98 5.64
N HIS A 26 -10.51 6.13 5.67
CA HIS A 26 -10.97 7.37 5.04
C HIS A 26 -10.45 7.53 3.61
N TRP A 27 -9.47 6.73 3.19
CA TRP A 27 -9.00 6.73 1.80
C TRP A 27 -10.02 6.06 0.90
N ILE A 28 -10.11 6.58 -0.32
CA ILE A 28 -11.04 6.13 -1.36
C ILE A 28 -10.29 5.77 -2.63
N ILE A 29 -10.96 5.02 -3.51
CA ILE A 29 -10.49 4.90 -4.90
C ILE A 29 -10.74 6.25 -5.56
N ARG A 30 -9.66 6.92 -5.92
CA ARG A 30 -9.69 8.22 -6.62
C ARG A 30 -9.89 8.03 -8.12
N ASP A 31 -9.28 6.98 -8.67
CA ASP A 31 -9.36 6.61 -10.07
C ASP A 31 -8.92 5.15 -10.27
N SER A 32 -9.30 4.54 -11.38
CA SER A 32 -8.93 3.17 -11.73
C SER A 32 -9.10 2.88 -13.23
N GLY A 33 -8.33 1.95 -13.76
CA GLY A 33 -8.46 1.51 -15.14
C GLY A 33 -7.85 0.15 -15.42
N GLU A 34 -8.01 -0.29 -16.66
CA GLU A 34 -7.42 -1.51 -17.21
C GLU A 34 -6.76 -1.16 -18.56
N ASP A 35 -5.53 -1.59 -18.79
CA ASP A 35 -4.88 -1.45 -20.10
C ASP A 35 -5.09 -2.71 -20.93
N GLU A 36 -5.73 -2.55 -22.09
CA GLU A 36 -6.18 -3.64 -22.98
C GLU A 36 -5.05 -4.54 -23.50
N GLY A 37 -3.79 -4.07 -23.50
CA GLY A 37 -2.65 -4.78 -24.09
C GLY A 37 -1.89 -5.72 -23.15
N GLU A 38 -1.83 -5.40 -21.85
CA GLU A 38 -1.06 -6.17 -20.86
C GLU A 38 -1.95 -6.85 -19.81
N ASN A 39 -3.28 -6.72 -19.95
CA ASN A 39 -4.23 -7.08 -18.89
C ASN A 39 -3.80 -6.47 -17.53
N SER A 40 -3.20 -5.29 -17.58
CA SER A 40 -2.74 -4.58 -16.39
C SER A 40 -3.88 -3.77 -15.83
N LYS A 41 -4.14 -3.95 -14.53
CA LYS A 41 -5.09 -3.14 -13.78
C LYS A 41 -4.32 -2.11 -12.99
N TRP A 42 -4.89 -0.92 -12.85
CA TRP A 42 -4.33 0.10 -11.98
C TRP A 42 -5.40 0.79 -11.13
N VAL A 43 -5.01 1.22 -9.93
CA VAL A 43 -5.86 1.94 -8.99
C VAL A 43 -5.09 3.05 -8.30
N HIS A 44 -5.67 4.25 -8.25
CA HIS A 44 -5.26 5.34 -7.37
C HIS A 44 -6.07 5.27 -6.08
N PHE A 45 -5.41 5.03 -4.94
CA PHE A 45 -6.07 4.87 -3.65
C PHE A 45 -5.47 5.83 -2.61
N GLY A 46 -6.30 6.72 -2.06
CA GLY A 46 -5.84 7.78 -1.18
C GLY A 46 -6.92 8.77 -0.76
N ASP A 47 -6.48 9.89 -0.24
CA ASP A 47 -7.31 11.08 0.02
C ASP A 47 -6.85 12.24 -0.89
N ASP A 48 -7.40 13.44 -0.67
CA ASP A 48 -7.09 14.63 -1.48
C ASP A 48 -5.63 15.10 -1.33
N TRP A 49 -4.92 14.67 -0.29
CA TRP A 49 -3.57 15.13 0.04
C TRP A 49 -2.49 14.14 -0.41
N GLN A 50 -2.75 12.84 -0.30
CA GLN A 50 -1.80 11.81 -0.66
C GLN A 50 -2.49 10.54 -1.15
N PHE A 51 -1.87 9.86 -2.11
CA PHE A 51 -2.37 8.57 -2.60
C PHE A 51 -1.25 7.63 -3.02
N LEU A 52 -1.58 6.35 -3.11
CA LEU A 52 -0.73 5.34 -3.74
C LEU A 52 -1.35 4.90 -5.05
N THR A 53 -0.52 4.70 -6.06
CA THR A 53 -0.91 4.02 -7.30
C THR A 53 -0.48 2.57 -7.21
N PHE A 54 -1.43 1.65 -7.43
CA PHE A 54 -1.16 0.22 -7.50
C PHE A 54 -1.33 -0.25 -8.93
N ASN A 55 -0.34 -0.93 -9.48
CA ASN A 55 -0.40 -1.53 -10.81
C ASN A 55 -0.20 -3.04 -10.68
N GLN A 56 -1.10 -3.80 -11.26
CA GLN A 56 -1.05 -5.26 -11.29
C GLN A 56 -1.04 -5.72 -12.74
N ASN A 57 0.07 -6.32 -13.16
CA ASN A 57 0.21 -6.90 -14.50
C ASN A 57 -0.24 -8.37 -14.47
N SER A 58 -1.08 -8.79 -15.43
CA SER A 58 -1.50 -10.20 -15.49
C SER A 58 -0.39 -11.03 -16.15
N GLY A 59 0.26 -11.88 -15.36
CA GLY A 59 1.19 -12.90 -15.90
C GLY A 59 2.61 -12.87 -15.34
N VAL A 60 2.95 -11.90 -14.49
CA VAL A 60 4.25 -11.89 -13.78
C VAL A 60 4.01 -11.72 -12.29
N GLU A 61 4.29 -12.75 -11.50
CA GLU A 61 4.41 -12.60 -10.06
C GLU A 61 5.65 -11.75 -9.76
N LEU A 62 5.46 -10.61 -9.08
CA LEU A 62 6.55 -9.77 -8.63
C LEU A 62 7.36 -10.54 -7.60
N ARG A 63 8.51 -11.06 -8.03
CA ARG A 63 9.53 -11.57 -7.13
C ARG A 63 10.30 -10.39 -6.55
N ILE A 64 10.06 -10.09 -5.28
CA ILE A 64 10.96 -9.22 -4.51
C ILE A 64 12.31 -9.94 -4.48
N LYS A 65 13.28 -9.46 -5.27
CA LYS A 65 14.62 -10.01 -5.20
C LYS A 65 15.18 -9.67 -3.82
N LYS A 66 15.55 -10.72 -3.08
CA LYS A 66 16.10 -10.62 -1.71
C LYS A 66 17.55 -10.13 -1.70
N ASP A 67 18.11 -9.81 -2.87
CA ASP A 67 19.51 -9.43 -3.10
C ASP A 67 19.76 -7.95 -2.80
N GLY A 68 19.37 -7.51 -1.59
CA GLY A 68 20.00 -6.50 -0.74
C GLY A 68 20.64 -5.21 -1.26
N HIS A 69 20.59 -4.87 -2.54
CA HIS A 69 21.49 -3.87 -3.11
C HIS A 69 20.75 -2.61 -3.59
N HIS A 70 19.57 -2.71 -4.20
CA HIS A 70 18.82 -1.53 -4.65
C HIS A 70 17.30 -1.81 -4.66
N GLY A 71 16.52 -1.09 -3.83
CA GLY A 71 15.07 -1.24 -3.75
C GLY A 71 14.41 -0.27 -2.77
N PHE A 72 13.07 -0.22 -2.77
CA PHE A 72 12.30 0.62 -1.86
C PHE A 72 12.18 -0.05 -0.49
N GLY A 73 12.78 0.53 0.55
CA GLY A 73 12.95 -0.11 1.86
C GLY A 73 11.68 -0.11 2.75
N HIS A 74 11.08 1.06 2.99
CA HIS A 74 9.84 1.17 3.77
C HIS A 74 9.15 2.52 3.53
N MET A 75 7.84 2.58 3.79
CA MET A 75 7.07 3.82 3.97
C MET A 75 6.78 4.03 5.45
N GLY A 76 7.02 5.24 5.95
CA GLY A 76 6.57 5.68 7.26
C GLY A 76 5.31 6.53 7.13
N TYR A 77 4.27 6.22 7.89
CA TYR A 77 3.07 7.04 8.01
C TYR A 77 2.98 7.68 9.39
N VAL A 78 2.81 9.00 9.44
CA VAL A 78 2.47 9.69 10.68
C VAL A 78 0.97 9.53 10.91
N VAL A 79 0.60 8.93 12.04
CA VAL A 79 -0.80 8.70 12.41
C VAL A 79 -1.08 9.23 13.81
N ARG A 80 -2.31 9.70 14.05
CA ARG A 80 -2.72 10.22 15.35
C ARG A 80 -3.04 9.14 16.39
N ALA A 81 -3.35 7.92 15.96
CA ALA A 81 -3.78 6.83 16.82
C ALA A 81 -3.24 5.48 16.30
N LEU A 82 -2.01 5.14 16.70
CA LEU A 82 -1.33 3.92 16.28
C LEU A 82 -2.10 2.66 16.71
N ASP A 83 -2.54 2.58 17.97
CA ASP A 83 -3.27 1.42 18.49
C ASP A 83 -4.56 1.14 17.72
N ALA A 84 -5.30 2.18 17.35
CA ALA A 84 -6.51 2.05 16.56
C ALA A 84 -6.22 1.51 15.14
N LEU A 85 -5.11 1.94 14.53
CA LEU A 85 -4.66 1.40 13.24
C LEU A 85 -4.28 -0.08 13.38
N VAL A 86 -3.51 -0.45 14.40
CA VAL A 86 -3.10 -1.84 14.67
C VAL A 86 -4.33 -2.74 14.89
N MET A 87 -5.33 -2.28 15.64
CA MET A 87 -6.57 -3.04 15.84
C MET A 87 -7.33 -3.28 14.53
N ARG A 88 -7.44 -2.27 13.65
CA ARG A 88 -8.11 -2.46 12.35
C ARG A 88 -7.36 -3.43 11.45
N LEU A 89 -6.03 -3.32 11.39
CA LEU A 89 -5.20 -4.26 10.63
C LEU A 89 -5.37 -5.70 11.13
N LYS A 90 -5.30 -5.91 12.45
CA LYS A 90 -5.54 -7.23 13.06
C LYS A 90 -6.95 -7.76 12.76
N GLY A 91 -7.97 -6.90 12.86
CA GLY A 91 -9.35 -7.27 12.53
C GLY A 91 -9.55 -7.66 11.06
N ALA A 92 -8.71 -7.14 10.16
CA ALA A 92 -8.68 -7.51 8.75
C ALA A 92 -7.73 -8.69 8.43
N GLY A 93 -7.12 -9.31 9.44
CA GLY A 93 -6.23 -10.48 9.28
C GLY A 93 -4.76 -10.15 9.03
N PHE A 94 -4.34 -8.89 9.22
CA PHE A 94 -2.94 -8.47 9.06
C PHE A 94 -2.24 -8.33 10.42
N GLU A 95 -1.12 -9.02 10.58
CA GLU A 95 -0.30 -8.95 11.80
C GLU A 95 0.90 -8.03 11.62
N GLY A 96 1.19 -7.25 12.67
CA GLY A 96 2.39 -6.43 12.71
C GLY A 96 3.63 -7.29 12.93
N HIS A 97 4.69 -7.03 12.16
CA HIS A 97 5.94 -7.78 12.28
C HIS A 97 6.74 -7.37 13.53
N HIS A 98 6.93 -6.06 13.77
CA HIS A 98 7.65 -5.52 14.92
C HIS A 98 7.02 -4.19 15.37
N TYR A 99 7.05 -3.90 16.67
CA TYR A 99 6.53 -2.65 17.26
C TYR A 99 7.59 -1.53 17.37
N GLY A 100 8.81 -1.77 16.88
CA GLY A 100 9.93 -0.84 17.02
C GLY A 100 10.40 -0.67 18.47
N ALA A 101 11.40 0.18 18.68
CA ALA A 101 11.79 0.62 20.02
C ALA A 101 10.83 1.72 20.51
N GLN A 102 10.65 1.83 21.83
CA GLN A 102 10.07 3.05 22.41
C GLN A 102 11.02 4.21 22.10
N ASN A 103 10.55 5.16 21.28
CA ASN A 103 11.25 6.41 21.04
C ASN A 103 10.84 7.45 22.10
N PRO A 104 11.77 8.28 22.59
CA PRO A 104 11.50 9.31 23.59
C PRO A 104 10.55 10.41 23.11
#